data_AF-R4HMF9-F1
#
_entry.id   AF-R4HMF9-F1
#
_cell.length_a   1.000
_cell.length_b   1.000
_cell.length_c   1.000
_cell.angle_alpha   90.00
_cell.angle_beta   90.00
_cell.angle_gamma   90.00
#
_symmetry.space_group_name_H-M   'P 1'
#
loop_
_entity.id
_entity.type
_entity.pdbx_description
1 polymer ?
#
loop_
_entity_poly.entity_id
_entity_poly.type
_entity_poly.pdbx_seq_one_letter_code
_entity_poly.pdbx_strand_id
1 'polypeptide(L)'
;LGYTLGVKQLIVAINKMDTTKWSEARYEEIIKETSNFIKKVGYNPKQVAFVPISGFNGDNMLTPSSNCPWYKGWKKELKGGEVTGKTLLEAIDSIEPPKRPTEKPLRLPLQDVYKIGGIGTVPVGRIETGVLKPGMVVTFAPSNVTTEVKSVEMHHEQLQEGLPGDNVGFNVKNVSVKEIRRGNVAGDSKNDPPAGAASFTAQVIVLNHPGQVGAGYAPVLDCHTAHIACKFSELQEKIDRRTGKSVENQPKFIKSGDAAIVKMIPSK
;
A
#
# COMPACT_ATOMS: atom_id res chain seq x y z
N LEU A 1 5.88 -4.58 -7.27
CA LEU A 1 5.54 -3.51 -6.31
C LEU A 1 4.43 -3.94 -5.35
N GLY A 2 3.25 -4.34 -5.83
CA GLY A 2 2.11 -4.74 -4.97
C GLY A 2 2.46 -5.71 -3.83
N TYR A 3 3.20 -6.79 -4.11
CA TYR A 3 3.60 -7.77 -3.09
C TYR A 3 4.44 -7.15 -1.96
N THR A 4 5.43 -6.34 -2.33
CA THR A 4 6.30 -5.63 -1.38
C THR A 4 5.52 -4.62 -0.53
N LEU A 5 4.45 -4.04 -1.07
CA LEU A 5 3.54 -3.14 -0.36
C LEU A 5 2.51 -3.87 0.51
N GLY A 6 2.57 -5.20 0.60
CA GLY A 6 1.66 -6.00 1.43
C GLY A 6 0.32 -6.32 0.78
N VAL A 7 0.15 -6.07 -0.53
CA VAL A 7 -1.04 -6.50 -1.29
C VAL A 7 -0.93 -8.01 -1.53
N LYS A 8 -1.61 -8.78 -0.69
CA LYS A 8 -1.54 -10.26 -0.66
C LYS A 8 -2.57 -10.95 -1.57
N GLN A 9 -3.64 -10.26 -1.95
CA GLN A 9 -4.68 -10.78 -2.84
C GLN A 9 -4.47 -10.21 -4.25
N LEU A 10 -4.48 -11.08 -5.25
CA LEU A 10 -4.22 -10.74 -6.65
C LEU A 10 -5.25 -11.44 -7.54
N ILE A 11 -5.74 -10.72 -8.54
CA ILE A 11 -6.56 -11.25 -9.65
C ILE A 11 -5.79 -10.96 -10.94
N VAL A 12 -5.77 -11.93 -11.85
CA VAL A 12 -5.16 -11.78 -13.17
C VAL A 12 -6.25 -11.82 -14.23
N ALA A 13 -6.54 -10.66 -14.81
CA ALA A 13 -7.40 -10.55 -15.98
C ALA A 13 -6.55 -10.68 -17.26
N ILE A 14 -6.77 -11.75 -18.03
CA ILE A 14 -6.11 -11.98 -19.32
C ILE A 14 -6.94 -11.27 -20.38
N ASN A 15 -6.58 -10.02 -20.65
CA ASN A 15 -7.32 -9.15 -21.55
C ASN A 15 -6.99 -9.40 -23.04
N LYS A 16 -7.86 -8.90 -23.93
CA LYS A 16 -7.75 -8.98 -25.40
C LYS A 16 -7.84 -10.41 -25.96
N MET A 17 -8.58 -11.30 -25.31
CA MET A 17 -8.77 -12.68 -25.80
C MET A 17 -9.48 -12.75 -27.16
N ASP A 18 -10.22 -11.72 -27.54
CA ASP A 18 -10.77 -11.55 -28.89
C ASP A 18 -9.68 -11.52 -29.97
N THR A 19 -8.53 -10.91 -29.69
CA THR A 19 -7.40 -10.83 -30.65
C THR A 19 -6.69 -12.17 -30.87
N THR A 20 -6.87 -13.12 -29.96
CA THR A 20 -6.33 -14.48 -30.05
C THR A 20 -7.41 -15.50 -30.41
N LYS A 21 -8.56 -15.02 -30.91
CA LYS A 21 -9.73 -15.82 -31.31
C LYS A 21 -10.18 -16.76 -30.18
N TRP A 22 -10.08 -16.31 -28.94
CA TRP A 22 -10.48 -17.08 -27.75
C TRP A 22 -9.81 -18.46 -27.66
N SER A 23 -8.54 -18.56 -28.06
CA SER A 23 -7.76 -19.81 -28.01
C SER A 23 -7.51 -20.29 -26.57
N GLU A 24 -7.98 -21.50 -26.25
CA GLU A 24 -7.72 -22.18 -24.97
C GLU A 24 -6.23 -22.42 -24.76
N ALA A 25 -5.53 -22.94 -25.77
CA ALA A 25 -4.08 -23.19 -25.68
C ALA A 25 -3.29 -21.92 -25.35
N ARG A 26 -3.66 -20.77 -25.95
CA ARG A 26 -3.02 -19.49 -25.65
C ARG A 26 -3.33 -19.01 -24.24
N TYR A 27 -4.56 -19.21 -23.77
CA TYR A 27 -4.94 -18.90 -22.39
C TYR A 27 -4.14 -19.73 -21.37
N GLU A 28 -4.03 -21.05 -21.57
CA GLU A 28 -3.26 -21.95 -20.70
C GLU A 28 -1.77 -21.62 -20.67
N GLU A 29 -1.19 -21.28 -21.84
CA GLU A 29 0.19 -20.82 -21.95
C GLU A 29 0.43 -19.56 -21.09
N ILE A 30 -0.44 -18.55 -21.23
CA ILE A 30 -0.36 -17.31 -20.46
C ILE A 30 -0.49 -17.59 -18.96
N ILE A 31 -1.40 -18.47 -18.55
CA ILE A 31 -1.54 -18.88 -17.14
C ILE A 31 -0.25 -19.49 -16.63
N LYS A 32 0.35 -20.40 -17.38
CA LYS A 32 1.59 -21.08 -16.98
C LYS A 32 2.74 -20.09 -16.77
N GLU A 33 2.95 -19.19 -17.73
CA GLU A 33 4.01 -18.18 -17.63
C GLU A 33 3.75 -17.18 -16.50
N THR A 34 2.53 -16.67 -16.40
CA THR A 34 2.14 -15.70 -15.38
C THR A 34 2.21 -16.32 -13.99
N SER A 35 1.76 -17.57 -13.82
CA SER A 35 1.87 -18.32 -12.57
C SER A 35 3.32 -18.48 -12.12
N ASN A 36 4.21 -18.81 -13.05
CA ASN A 36 5.65 -18.91 -12.77
C ASN A 36 6.24 -17.55 -12.36
N PHE A 37 5.82 -16.47 -13.02
CA PHE A 37 6.26 -15.13 -12.71
C PHE A 37 5.80 -14.68 -11.32
N ILE A 38 4.49 -14.74 -11.02
CA ILE A 38 3.95 -14.29 -9.73
C ILE A 38 4.44 -15.15 -8.56
N LYS A 39 4.72 -16.44 -8.80
CA LYS A 39 5.38 -17.33 -7.82
C LYS A 39 6.79 -16.88 -7.48
N LYS A 40 7.57 -16.38 -8.47
CA LYS A 40 8.89 -15.79 -8.23
C LYS A 40 8.80 -14.47 -7.45
N VAL A 41 7.73 -13.71 -7.65
CA VAL A 41 7.45 -12.47 -6.90
C VAL A 41 7.06 -12.78 -5.45
N GLY A 42 6.38 -13.90 -5.19
CA GLY A 42 6.03 -14.40 -3.85
C GLY A 42 4.55 -14.72 -3.65
N TYR A 43 3.70 -14.53 -4.66
CA TYR A 43 2.30 -14.93 -4.62
C TYR A 43 2.17 -16.46 -4.75
N ASN A 44 1.11 -17.01 -4.15
CA ASN A 44 0.72 -18.40 -4.41
C ASN A 44 -0.27 -18.43 -5.59
N PRO A 45 0.09 -18.98 -6.77
CA PRO A 45 -0.79 -18.99 -7.95
C PRO A 45 -2.14 -19.68 -7.71
N LYS A 46 -2.21 -20.63 -6.76
CA LYS A 46 -3.47 -21.30 -6.41
C LYS A 46 -4.50 -20.38 -5.77
N GLN A 47 -4.08 -19.23 -5.23
CA GLN A 47 -4.95 -18.25 -4.58
C GLN A 47 -5.36 -17.11 -5.54
N VAL A 48 -4.99 -17.23 -6.82
CA VAL A 48 -5.17 -16.19 -7.83
C VAL A 48 -6.20 -16.65 -8.85
N ALA A 49 -7.25 -15.85 -9.03
CA ALA A 49 -8.21 -16.07 -10.11
C ALA A 49 -7.61 -15.58 -11.44
N PHE A 50 -7.65 -16.44 -12.46
CA PHE A 50 -7.28 -16.12 -13.84
C PHE A 50 -8.56 -16.03 -14.67
N VAL A 51 -8.86 -14.83 -15.18
CA VAL A 51 -10.12 -14.56 -15.90
C VAL A 51 -9.79 -14.15 -17.33
N PRO A 52 -10.18 -14.93 -18.36
CA PRO A 52 -10.06 -14.50 -19.76
C PRO A 52 -11.14 -13.46 -20.06
N ILE A 53 -10.75 -12.25 -20.45
CA ILE A 53 -11.69 -11.16 -20.71
C ILE A 53 -11.43 -10.50 -22.07
N SER A 54 -12.44 -9.78 -22.56
CA SER A 54 -12.25 -8.69 -23.52
C SER A 54 -12.82 -7.42 -22.92
N GLY A 55 -11.97 -6.52 -22.45
CA GLY A 55 -12.43 -5.25 -21.89
C GLY A 55 -13.13 -4.36 -22.93
N PHE A 56 -12.83 -4.54 -24.21
CA PHE A 56 -13.46 -3.78 -25.30
C PHE A 56 -14.87 -4.29 -25.62
N ASN A 57 -15.05 -5.61 -25.70
CA ASN A 57 -16.33 -6.23 -26.05
C ASN A 57 -17.21 -6.57 -24.82
N GLY A 58 -16.66 -6.48 -23.60
CA GLY A 58 -17.36 -6.76 -22.35
C GLY A 58 -17.37 -8.23 -21.93
N ASP A 59 -16.75 -9.13 -22.69
CA ASP A 59 -16.72 -10.57 -22.41
C ASP A 59 -16.13 -10.90 -21.04
N ASN A 60 -16.85 -11.72 -20.25
CA ASN A 60 -16.49 -12.14 -18.90
C ASN A 60 -16.24 -10.98 -17.91
N MET A 61 -16.67 -9.75 -18.23
CA MET A 61 -16.56 -8.62 -17.29
C MET A 61 -17.64 -8.72 -16.20
N LEU A 62 -18.90 -8.75 -16.62
CA LEU A 62 -20.08 -8.81 -15.77
C LEU A 62 -20.91 -10.08 -16.00
N THR A 63 -20.91 -10.59 -17.23
CA THR A 63 -21.64 -11.78 -17.64
C THR A 63 -20.71 -12.78 -18.33
N PRO A 64 -20.97 -14.09 -18.22
CA PRO A 64 -20.18 -15.10 -18.92
C PRO A 64 -20.25 -14.92 -20.44
N SER A 65 -19.11 -15.03 -21.10
CA SER A 65 -18.99 -14.97 -22.56
C SER A 65 -19.39 -16.30 -23.21
N SER A 66 -20.10 -16.21 -24.34
CA SER A 66 -20.36 -17.33 -25.23
C SER A 66 -19.18 -17.64 -26.17
N ASN A 67 -18.19 -16.76 -26.27
CA ASN A 67 -17.06 -16.89 -27.20
C ASN A 67 -15.99 -17.90 -26.74
N CYS A 68 -16.03 -18.34 -25.48
CA CYS A 68 -15.10 -19.31 -24.91
C CYS A 68 -15.82 -20.48 -24.19
N PRO A 69 -16.49 -21.39 -24.92
CA PRO A 69 -17.25 -22.49 -24.31
C PRO A 69 -16.38 -23.51 -23.54
N TRP A 70 -15.08 -23.53 -23.82
CA TRP A 70 -14.08 -24.31 -23.10
C TRP A 70 -13.87 -23.79 -21.66
N TYR A 71 -14.04 -22.49 -21.43
CA TYR A 71 -13.80 -21.87 -20.12
C TYR A 71 -14.90 -22.25 -19.13
N LYS A 72 -14.55 -23.02 -18.10
CA LYS A 72 -15.48 -23.47 -17.05
C LYS A 72 -15.59 -22.53 -15.86
N GLY A 73 -14.75 -21.49 -15.83
CA GLY A 73 -14.64 -20.57 -14.72
C GLY A 73 -13.23 -20.57 -14.11
N TRP A 74 -12.96 -19.55 -13.32
CA TRP A 74 -11.77 -19.46 -12.50
C TRP A 74 -12.02 -20.16 -11.17
N LYS A 75 -10.92 -20.57 -10.54
CA LYS A 75 -10.90 -21.24 -9.25
C LYS A 75 -9.74 -20.70 -8.44
N LYS A 76 -9.98 -20.40 -7.16
CA LYS A 76 -8.93 -20.01 -6.22
C LYS A 76 -9.13 -20.67 -4.85
N GLU A 77 -8.03 -21.00 -4.21
CA GLU A 77 -7.98 -21.59 -2.87
C GLU A 77 -7.81 -20.47 -1.81
N LEU A 78 -8.80 -20.33 -0.93
CA LEU A 78 -8.72 -19.45 0.25
C LEU A 78 -8.62 -20.29 1.53
N LYS A 79 -8.36 -19.64 2.67
CA LYS A 79 -8.33 -20.34 3.97
C LYS A 79 -9.67 -20.97 4.33
N GLY A 80 -10.78 -20.36 3.89
CA GLY A 80 -12.14 -20.86 4.09
C GLY A 80 -12.60 -21.90 3.07
N GLY A 81 -11.72 -22.31 2.14
CA GLY A 81 -12.04 -23.29 1.10
C GLY A 81 -11.88 -22.73 -0.31
N GLU A 82 -12.40 -23.50 -1.27
CA GLU A 82 -12.33 -23.20 -2.68
C GLU A 82 -13.44 -22.23 -3.10
N VAL A 83 -13.09 -21.18 -3.84
CA VAL A 83 -14.04 -20.25 -4.43
C VAL A 83 -13.90 -20.30 -5.95
N THR A 84 -15.04 -20.30 -6.64
CA THR A 84 -15.12 -20.34 -8.09
C THR A 84 -16.04 -19.25 -8.61
N GLY A 85 -15.87 -18.89 -9.88
CA GLY A 85 -16.72 -17.95 -10.60
C GLY A 85 -16.34 -17.92 -12.07
N LYS A 86 -17.00 -17.08 -12.88
CA LYS A 86 -16.76 -17.00 -14.33
C LYS A 86 -16.33 -15.60 -14.78
N THR A 87 -16.71 -14.58 -14.05
CA THR A 87 -16.56 -13.19 -14.45
C THR A 87 -15.51 -12.47 -13.62
N LEU A 88 -15.06 -11.32 -14.12
CA LEU A 88 -14.16 -10.44 -13.39
C LEU A 88 -14.85 -9.83 -12.17
N LEU A 89 -16.14 -9.48 -12.28
CA LEU A 89 -16.92 -8.99 -11.15
C LEU A 89 -16.97 -10.01 -10.02
N GLU A 90 -17.33 -11.28 -10.30
CA GLU A 90 -17.33 -12.34 -9.29
C GLU A 90 -15.92 -12.54 -8.69
N ALA A 91 -14.86 -12.37 -9.49
CA ALA A 91 -13.49 -12.46 -8.98
C ALA A 91 -13.20 -11.33 -7.97
N ILE A 92 -13.65 -10.11 -8.24
CA ILE A 92 -13.53 -8.95 -7.33
C ILE A 92 -14.37 -9.16 -6.06
N ASP A 93 -15.62 -9.59 -6.21
CA ASP A 93 -16.52 -9.85 -5.07
C ASP A 93 -16.01 -10.97 -4.16
N SER A 94 -15.21 -11.90 -4.71
CA SER A 94 -14.57 -12.97 -3.94
C SER A 94 -13.34 -12.52 -3.12
N ILE A 95 -12.93 -11.25 -3.17
CA ILE A 95 -11.82 -10.73 -2.36
C ILE A 95 -12.22 -10.75 -0.88
N GLU A 96 -11.39 -11.36 -0.03
CA GLU A 96 -11.61 -11.33 1.42
C GLU A 96 -11.38 -9.90 1.93
N PRO A 97 -12.35 -9.25 2.59
CA PRO A 97 -12.15 -7.92 3.13
C PRO A 97 -10.96 -7.92 4.10
N PRO A 98 -9.99 -6.99 3.97
CA PRO A 98 -8.87 -6.92 4.89
C PRO A 98 -9.37 -6.57 6.30
N LYS A 99 -8.80 -7.19 7.33
CA LYS A 99 -9.09 -6.80 8.72
C LYS A 99 -8.65 -5.34 8.91
N ARG A 100 -9.60 -4.44 9.14
CA ARG A 100 -9.31 -3.04 9.46
C ARG A 100 -8.57 -2.97 10.81
N PRO A 101 -7.43 -2.29 10.91
CA PRO A 101 -6.61 -2.21 12.13
C PRO A 101 -7.18 -1.21 13.16
N THR A 102 -8.44 -1.39 13.58
CA THR A 102 -9.14 -0.50 14.52
C THR A 102 -8.57 -0.54 15.94
N GLU A 103 -8.05 -1.70 16.35
CA GLU A 103 -7.48 -1.93 17.70
C GLU A 103 -6.05 -1.37 17.85
N LYS A 104 -5.42 -0.94 16.76
CA LYS A 104 -4.07 -0.36 16.79
C LYS A 104 -4.10 1.13 17.18
N PRO A 105 -2.99 1.70 17.66
CA PRO A 105 -2.86 3.15 17.83
C PRO A 105 -3.23 3.94 16.57
N LEU A 106 -3.77 5.15 16.76
CA LEU A 106 -4.14 6.02 15.65
C LEU A 106 -2.89 6.45 14.85
N ARG A 107 -2.92 6.25 13.53
CA ARG A 107 -1.97 6.83 12.59
C ARG A 107 -2.72 7.38 11.38
N LEU A 108 -2.64 8.69 11.19
CA LEU A 108 -3.30 9.41 10.11
C LEU A 108 -2.28 10.33 9.42
N PRO A 109 -1.61 9.86 8.36
CA PRO A 109 -0.72 10.68 7.54
C PRO A 109 -1.51 11.79 6.83
N LEU A 110 -1.07 13.04 6.99
CA LEU A 110 -1.72 14.19 6.40
C LEU A 110 -1.43 14.27 4.90
N GLN A 111 -2.48 14.40 4.11
CA GLN A 111 -2.42 14.66 2.68
C GLN A 111 -2.37 16.16 2.41
N ASP A 112 -3.25 16.93 3.06
CA ASP A 112 -3.34 18.38 2.92
C ASP A 112 -3.76 19.04 4.25
N VAL A 113 -3.54 20.36 4.36
CA VAL A 113 -3.96 21.16 5.50
C VAL A 113 -4.59 22.45 4.99
N TYR A 114 -5.85 22.68 5.34
CA TYR A 114 -6.62 23.85 4.91
C TYR A 114 -6.87 24.82 6.06
N LYS A 115 -6.99 26.11 5.72
CA LYS A 115 -7.54 27.15 6.61
C LYS A 115 -8.93 27.52 6.10
N ILE A 116 -9.96 27.16 6.85
CA ILE A 116 -11.36 27.45 6.48
C ILE A 116 -11.86 28.60 7.35
N GLY A 117 -12.41 29.65 6.71
CA GLY A 117 -12.98 30.80 7.42
C GLY A 117 -14.08 30.38 8.38
N GLY A 118 -14.07 30.89 9.61
CA GLY A 118 -15.04 30.55 10.66
C GLY A 118 -14.84 29.19 11.34
N ILE A 119 -14.13 28.25 10.70
CA ILE A 119 -13.88 26.89 11.23
C ILE A 119 -12.46 26.79 11.82
N GLY A 120 -11.45 27.34 11.15
CA GLY A 120 -10.05 27.29 11.56
C GLY A 120 -9.23 26.32 10.70
N THR A 121 -8.34 25.55 11.34
CA THR A 121 -7.42 24.64 10.65
C THR A 121 -8.05 23.26 10.50
N VAL A 122 -8.04 22.73 9.28
CA VAL A 122 -8.61 21.43 8.93
C VAL A 122 -7.58 20.61 8.16
N PRO A 123 -6.88 19.67 8.83
CA PRO A 123 -6.08 18.67 8.16
C PRO A 123 -6.96 17.60 7.51
N VAL A 124 -6.48 17.07 6.39
CA VAL A 124 -7.14 16.00 5.64
C VAL A 124 -6.16 14.85 5.43
N GLY A 125 -6.63 13.62 5.59
CA GLY A 125 -5.84 12.44 5.31
C GLY A 125 -6.62 11.15 5.47
N ARG A 126 -5.92 10.04 5.23
CA ARG A 126 -6.48 8.70 5.41
C ARG A 126 -6.10 8.16 6.77
N ILE A 127 -7.06 7.56 7.47
CA ILE A 127 -6.78 6.80 8.69
C ILE A 127 -6.17 5.46 8.28
N GLU A 128 -4.90 5.22 8.62
CA GLU A 128 -4.21 3.97 8.30
C GLU A 128 -4.41 2.93 9.42
N THR A 129 -4.38 3.37 10.67
CA THR A 129 -4.62 2.55 11.86
C THR A 129 -5.36 3.31 12.94
N GLY A 130 -6.03 2.59 13.83
CA GLY A 130 -6.80 3.15 14.94
C GLY A 130 -8.08 3.84 14.53
N VAL A 131 -8.66 4.60 15.46
CA VAL A 131 -9.93 5.30 15.29
C VAL A 131 -9.72 6.76 15.65
N LEU A 132 -10.33 7.67 14.88
CA LEU A 132 -10.35 9.10 15.16
C LEU A 132 -11.75 9.53 15.62
N LYS A 133 -11.86 10.20 16.76
CA LYS A 133 -13.15 10.70 17.28
C LYS A 133 -13.05 12.19 17.63
N PRO A 134 -14.15 12.95 17.48
CA PRO A 134 -14.26 14.25 18.14
C PRO A 134 -13.96 14.14 19.64
N GLY A 135 -13.28 15.14 20.19
CA GLY A 135 -12.83 15.19 21.59
C GLY A 135 -11.50 14.47 21.87
N MET A 136 -10.96 13.69 20.91
CA MET A 136 -9.62 13.11 21.07
C MET A 136 -8.55 14.19 21.08
N VAL A 137 -7.53 13.99 21.91
CA VAL A 137 -6.31 14.80 21.89
C VAL A 137 -5.30 14.10 21.00
N VAL A 138 -4.88 14.76 19.93
CA VAL A 138 -3.96 14.20 18.93
C VAL A 138 -2.64 14.96 18.92
N THR A 139 -1.56 14.23 18.66
CA THR A 139 -0.21 14.75 18.46
C THR A 139 0.19 14.60 16.99
N PHE A 140 0.77 15.65 16.42
CA PHE A 140 1.31 15.67 15.06
C PHE A 140 2.83 15.48 15.08
N ALA A 141 3.31 14.44 14.43
CA ALA A 141 4.74 14.20 14.22
C ALA A 141 5.19 14.68 12.83
N PRO A 142 6.43 15.18 12.69
CA PRO A 142 7.45 15.35 13.72
C PRO A 142 7.40 16.71 14.44
N SER A 143 6.39 17.56 14.21
CA SER A 143 6.32 18.91 14.81
C SER A 143 6.02 18.90 16.31
N ASN A 144 5.56 17.78 16.86
CA ASN A 144 5.21 17.55 18.26
C ASN A 144 4.13 18.53 18.79
N VAL A 145 3.27 19.02 17.89
CA VAL A 145 2.12 19.84 18.24
C VAL A 145 0.99 18.94 18.71
N THR A 146 0.38 19.26 19.85
CA THR A 146 -0.73 18.49 20.41
C THR A 146 -1.97 19.37 20.54
N THR A 147 -3.13 18.85 20.13
CA THR A 147 -4.40 19.59 20.16
C THR A 147 -5.61 18.66 20.23
N GLU A 148 -6.76 19.21 20.58
CA GLU A 148 -8.02 18.49 20.60
C GLU A 148 -8.74 18.58 19.25
N VAL A 149 -9.25 17.45 18.78
CA VAL A 149 -10.08 17.32 17.58
C VAL A 149 -11.50 17.76 17.90
N LYS A 150 -12.07 18.70 17.16
CA LYS A 150 -13.43 19.21 17.43
C LYS A 150 -14.53 18.54 16.63
N SER A 151 -14.25 18.23 15.37
CA SER A 151 -15.15 17.50 14.50
C SER A 151 -14.35 16.66 13.53
N VAL A 152 -14.97 15.61 13.02
CA VAL A 152 -14.45 14.75 11.97
C VAL A 152 -15.52 14.69 10.89
N GLU A 153 -15.13 14.87 9.64
CA GLU A 153 -16.04 14.95 8.49
C GLU A 153 -15.51 14.11 7.33
N MET A 154 -16.43 13.48 6.60
CA MET A 154 -16.16 12.77 5.35
C MET A 154 -17.27 13.11 4.36
N HIS A 155 -16.92 13.53 3.14
CA HIS A 155 -17.90 13.93 2.11
C HIS A 155 -18.95 14.97 2.59
N HIS A 156 -18.53 15.93 3.42
CA HIS A 156 -19.38 16.98 4.01
C HIS A 156 -20.42 16.50 5.04
N GLU A 157 -20.29 15.27 5.53
CA GLU A 157 -21.09 14.74 6.63
C GLU A 157 -20.21 14.57 7.88
N GLN A 158 -20.77 14.93 9.04
CA GLN A 158 -20.08 14.73 10.32
C GLN A 158 -20.11 13.26 10.74
N LEU A 159 -18.95 12.78 11.20
CA LEU A 159 -18.78 11.43 11.70
C LEU A 159 -18.66 11.44 13.24
N GLN A 160 -19.27 10.44 13.87
CA GLN A 160 -19.03 10.15 15.29
C GLN A 160 -17.63 9.57 15.52
N GLU A 161 -17.15 8.79 14.55
CA GLU A 161 -15.81 8.24 14.51
C GLU A 161 -15.37 7.99 13.06
N GLY A 162 -14.09 8.21 12.77
CA GLY A 162 -13.45 7.78 11.53
C GLY A 162 -12.69 6.48 11.75
N LEU A 163 -12.81 5.54 10.80
CA LEU A 163 -12.24 4.20 10.87
C LEU A 163 -11.08 4.03 9.87
N PRO A 164 -10.22 3.01 10.03
CA PRO A 164 -9.14 2.75 9.09
C PRO A 164 -9.66 2.56 7.66
N GLY A 165 -9.10 3.30 6.71
CA GLY A 165 -9.50 3.35 5.30
C GLY A 165 -10.28 4.60 4.92
N ASP A 166 -10.88 5.29 5.89
CA ASP A 166 -11.68 6.49 5.64
C ASP A 166 -10.76 7.68 5.33
N ASN A 167 -11.15 8.50 4.35
CA ASN A 167 -10.47 9.75 4.03
C ASN A 167 -11.27 10.89 4.66
N VAL A 168 -10.73 11.45 5.74
CA VAL A 168 -11.45 12.39 6.60
C VAL A 168 -10.76 13.74 6.63
N GLY A 169 -11.55 14.80 6.74
CA GLY A 169 -11.12 16.11 7.24
C GLY A 169 -11.49 16.23 8.72
N PHE A 170 -10.64 16.83 9.53
CA PHE A 170 -10.96 17.01 10.96
C PHE A 170 -10.56 18.40 11.44
N ASN A 171 -11.41 19.02 12.26
CA ASN A 171 -11.13 20.35 12.80
C ASN A 171 -10.22 20.25 14.04
N VAL A 172 -9.21 21.11 14.12
CA VAL A 172 -8.36 21.25 15.31
C VAL A 172 -8.29 22.71 15.78
N LYS A 173 -8.22 22.90 17.10
CA LYS A 173 -8.07 24.24 17.69
C LYS A 173 -6.60 24.62 17.89
N ASN A 174 -6.33 25.93 17.91
CA ASN A 174 -5.05 26.50 18.34
C ASN A 174 -3.81 25.96 17.61
N VAL A 175 -3.98 25.45 16.39
CA VAL A 175 -2.88 25.02 15.52
C VAL A 175 -2.97 25.81 14.22
N SER A 176 -1.89 26.46 13.84
CA SER A 176 -1.76 27.15 12.57
C SER A 176 -1.46 26.19 11.43
N VAL A 177 -1.96 26.47 10.23
CA VAL A 177 -1.61 25.74 8.99
C VAL A 177 -0.11 25.79 8.66
N LYS A 178 0.69 26.63 9.32
CA LYS A 178 2.15 26.68 9.17
C LYS A 178 2.89 25.66 10.05
N GLU A 179 2.25 25.16 11.10
CA GLU A 179 2.86 24.26 12.09
C GLU A 179 2.73 22.78 11.73
N ILE A 180 1.79 22.48 10.82
CA ILE A 180 1.54 21.14 10.29
C ILE A 180 1.44 21.20 8.77
N ARG A 181 1.84 20.14 8.10
CA ARG A 181 1.86 20.05 6.63
C ARG A 181 1.66 18.63 6.14
N ARG A 182 1.48 18.48 4.83
CA ARG A 182 1.55 17.19 4.13
C ARG A 182 2.79 16.40 4.55
N GLY A 183 2.61 15.12 4.81
CA GLY A 183 3.67 14.22 5.28
C GLY A 183 3.81 14.15 6.80
N ASN A 184 3.22 15.06 7.57
CA ASN A 184 3.10 14.87 9.02
C ASN A 184 2.12 13.73 9.33
N VAL A 185 2.24 13.14 10.50
CA VAL A 185 1.39 12.04 10.96
C VAL A 185 0.70 12.45 12.23
N ALA A 186 -0.64 12.44 12.23
CA ALA A 186 -1.43 12.60 13.44
C ALA A 186 -1.63 11.24 14.12
N GLY A 187 -1.63 11.24 15.45
CA GLY A 187 -1.99 10.07 16.26
C GLY A 187 -2.49 10.47 17.63
N ASP A 188 -3.05 9.53 18.38
CA ASP A 188 -3.59 9.76 19.71
C ASP A 188 -2.45 10.09 20.68
N SER A 189 -2.54 11.24 21.38
CA SER A 189 -1.51 11.66 22.33
C SER A 189 -1.36 10.70 23.52
N LYS A 190 -2.39 9.90 23.80
CA LYS A 190 -2.47 9.03 24.98
C LYS A 190 -2.18 7.55 24.69
N ASN A 191 -2.09 7.17 23.41
CA ASN A 191 -1.90 5.78 23.01
C ASN A 191 -0.85 5.69 21.90
N ASP A 192 0.41 5.50 22.32
CA ASP A 192 1.58 5.44 21.43
C ASP A 192 1.60 6.59 20.41
N PRO A 193 1.81 7.85 20.85
CA PRO A 193 1.82 8.99 19.94
C PRO A 193 2.94 8.86 18.90
N PRO A 194 2.72 9.31 17.64
CA PRO A 194 3.75 9.27 16.62
C PRO A 194 4.90 10.21 17.00
N ALA A 195 6.12 9.86 16.57
CA ALA A 195 7.33 10.65 16.80
C ALA A 195 8.15 10.77 15.52
N GLY A 196 9.00 11.80 15.44
CA GLY A 196 9.99 11.93 14.38
C GLY A 196 11.07 10.85 14.48
N ALA A 197 11.54 10.36 13.34
CA ALA A 197 12.61 9.36 13.27
C ALA A 197 13.95 10.03 13.01
N ALA A 198 14.89 9.97 13.96
CA ALA A 198 16.26 10.45 13.76
C ALA A 198 17.02 9.57 12.74
N SER A 199 16.75 8.27 12.75
CA SER A 199 17.19 7.31 11.74
C SER A 199 16.27 6.11 11.76
N PHE A 200 16.30 5.30 10.71
CA PHE A 200 15.60 4.03 10.67
C PHE A 200 16.38 3.02 9.83
N THR A 201 16.25 1.74 10.16
CA THR A 201 16.81 0.65 9.37
C THR A 201 15.70 0.05 8.52
N ALA A 202 15.97 -0.15 7.24
CA ALA A 202 15.01 -0.73 6.30
C ALA A 202 15.67 -1.78 5.40
N GLN A 203 14.90 -2.80 5.04
CA GLN A 203 15.25 -3.68 3.94
C GLN A 203 14.95 -2.98 2.61
N VAL A 204 15.98 -2.83 1.79
CA VAL A 204 15.91 -2.23 0.45
C VAL A 204 16.11 -3.31 -0.59
N ILE A 205 15.32 -3.26 -1.66
CA ILE A 205 15.53 -4.07 -2.86
C ILE A 205 15.85 -3.10 -3.99
N VAL A 206 17.04 -3.22 -4.58
CA VAL A 206 17.46 -2.37 -5.69
C VAL A 206 16.78 -2.86 -6.96
N LEU A 207 15.93 -2.03 -7.54
CA LEU A 207 15.31 -2.30 -8.84
C LEU A 207 16.30 -2.01 -9.98
N ASN A 208 15.82 -1.79 -11.20
CA ASN A 208 16.68 -1.44 -12.33
C ASN A 208 17.31 -0.04 -12.13
N HIS A 209 18.56 -0.03 -11.70
CA HIS A 209 19.39 1.15 -11.49
C HIS A 209 20.71 1.00 -12.29
N PRO A 210 21.10 1.99 -13.11
CA PRO A 210 22.25 1.86 -14.02
C PRO A 210 23.61 1.90 -13.30
N GLY A 211 23.65 2.43 -12.07
CA GLY A 211 24.86 2.56 -11.27
C GLY A 211 24.87 1.67 -10.03
N GLN A 212 25.87 1.90 -9.19
CA GLN A 212 26.00 1.30 -7.86
C GLN A 212 25.52 2.29 -6.80
N VAL A 213 24.94 1.77 -5.73
CA VAL A 213 24.49 2.56 -4.57
C VAL A 213 25.42 2.27 -3.40
N GLY A 214 26.18 3.29 -2.99
CA GLY A 214 27.09 3.23 -1.84
C GLY A 214 26.55 3.97 -0.62
N ALA A 215 27.26 3.84 0.50
CA ALA A 215 27.02 4.68 1.67
C ALA A 215 27.19 6.17 1.29
N GLY A 216 26.31 7.02 1.80
CA GLY A 216 26.22 8.44 1.46
C GLY A 216 25.26 8.77 0.33
N TYR A 217 24.77 7.79 -0.44
CA TYR A 217 23.71 8.00 -1.42
C TYR A 217 22.46 8.60 -0.74
N ALA A 218 21.90 9.67 -1.28
CA ALA A 218 20.82 10.43 -0.64
C ALA A 218 19.63 10.64 -1.60
N PRO A 219 18.90 9.57 -1.98
CA PRO A 219 17.72 9.69 -2.82
C PRO A 219 16.56 10.30 -2.02
N VAL A 220 15.54 10.73 -2.76
CA VAL A 220 14.24 11.04 -2.16
C VAL A 220 13.47 9.75 -1.92
N LEU A 221 12.93 9.62 -0.71
CA LEU A 221 12.04 8.54 -0.31
C LEU A 221 10.62 9.06 -0.19
N ASP A 222 9.72 8.35 -0.85
CA ASP A 222 8.28 8.44 -0.64
C ASP A 222 7.87 7.39 0.40
N CYS A 223 7.34 7.87 1.52
CA CYS A 223 6.77 7.02 2.57
C CYS A 223 5.45 7.65 3.01
N HIS A 224 4.35 6.88 2.99
CA HIS A 224 2.99 7.40 3.18
C HIS A 224 2.74 8.65 2.30
N THR A 225 2.49 9.79 2.92
CA THR A 225 2.32 11.11 2.29
C THR A 225 3.58 11.99 2.35
N ALA A 226 4.65 11.53 3.00
CA ALA A 226 5.91 12.24 3.12
C ALA A 226 6.81 11.97 1.90
N HIS A 227 7.55 13.02 1.52
CA HIS A 227 8.47 13.05 0.41
C HIS A 227 9.76 13.74 0.89
N ILE A 228 10.75 12.95 1.32
CA ILE A 228 11.92 13.46 2.04
C ILE A 228 13.20 12.79 1.54
N ALA A 229 14.27 13.57 1.32
CA ALA A 229 15.58 13.01 1.03
C ALA A 229 16.14 12.29 2.25
N CYS A 230 16.55 11.03 2.09
CA CYS A 230 17.12 10.21 3.15
C CYS A 230 18.51 9.71 2.73
N LYS A 231 19.50 9.99 3.57
CA LYS A 231 20.87 9.51 3.36
C LYS A 231 20.98 8.04 3.76
N PHE A 232 21.50 7.22 2.87
CA PHE A 232 21.93 5.85 3.14
C PHE A 232 23.20 5.93 3.99
N SER A 233 23.04 5.99 5.30
CA SER A 233 24.16 6.21 6.23
C SER A 233 25.09 5.01 6.24
N GLU A 234 24.53 3.81 6.34
CA GLU A 234 25.27 2.55 6.43
C GLU A 234 24.53 1.48 5.62
N LEU A 235 25.26 0.78 4.73
CA LEU A 235 24.82 -0.50 4.18
C LEU A 235 25.25 -1.57 5.18
N GLN A 236 24.32 -2.08 5.98
CA GLN A 236 24.65 -2.96 7.11
C GLN A 236 24.91 -4.38 6.63
N GLU A 237 24.01 -4.92 5.81
CA GLU A 237 24.10 -6.28 5.30
C GLU A 237 23.53 -6.35 3.89
N LYS A 238 24.15 -7.15 3.02
CA LYS A 238 23.52 -7.65 1.81
C LYS A 238 22.86 -8.98 2.12
N ILE A 239 21.62 -9.16 1.69
CA ILE A 239 20.80 -10.33 2.02
C ILE A 239 20.28 -11.02 0.75
N ASP A 240 20.01 -12.32 0.85
CA ASP A 240 19.25 -13.02 -0.17
C ASP A 240 17.79 -12.52 -0.15
N ARG A 241 17.30 -12.04 -1.29
CA ARG A 241 15.97 -11.43 -1.41
C ARG A 241 14.80 -12.36 -1.08
N ARG A 242 15.00 -13.70 -1.15
CA ARG A 242 13.94 -14.70 -0.94
C ARG A 242 13.95 -15.21 0.49
N THR A 243 15.13 -15.46 1.04
CA THR A 243 15.26 -16.06 2.37
C THR A 243 15.55 -15.04 3.47
N GLY A 244 15.94 -13.82 3.12
CA GLY A 244 16.35 -12.78 4.06
C GLY A 244 17.66 -13.09 4.79
N LYS A 245 18.42 -14.12 4.34
CA LYS A 245 19.66 -14.53 5.00
C LYS A 245 20.79 -13.60 4.56
N SER A 246 21.64 -13.20 5.50
CA SER A 246 22.85 -12.42 5.21
C SER A 246 23.78 -13.19 4.27
N VAL A 247 24.30 -12.48 3.27
CA VAL A 247 25.23 -12.96 2.23
C VAL A 247 26.58 -12.26 2.37
N GLU A 248 26.56 -10.96 2.72
CA GLU A 248 27.76 -10.15 2.89
C GLU A 248 27.49 -9.08 3.96
N ASN A 249 28.37 -8.98 4.96
CA ASN A 249 28.29 -7.95 5.98
C ASN A 249 29.01 -6.69 5.50
N GLN A 250 28.41 -5.52 5.72
CA GLN A 250 28.95 -4.20 5.35
C GLN A 250 29.42 -4.10 3.89
N PRO A 251 28.54 -4.37 2.90
CA PRO A 251 28.92 -4.29 1.50
C PRO A 251 29.35 -2.86 1.14
N LYS A 252 30.38 -2.73 0.29
CA LYS A 252 30.84 -1.40 -0.19
C LYS A 252 29.79 -0.68 -1.03
N PHE A 253 29.03 -1.44 -1.81
CA PHE A 253 27.93 -0.95 -2.65
C PHE A 253 26.92 -2.07 -2.93
N ILE A 254 25.71 -1.67 -3.31
CA ILE A 254 24.65 -2.57 -3.80
C ILE A 254 24.27 -2.17 -5.23
N LYS A 255 23.82 -3.14 -6.04
CA LYS A 255 23.43 -2.92 -7.44
C LYS A 255 22.07 -3.54 -7.76
N SER A 256 21.59 -3.30 -8.98
CA SER A 256 20.33 -3.87 -9.49
C SER A 256 20.16 -5.35 -9.15
N GLY A 257 19.05 -5.69 -8.51
CA GLY A 257 18.69 -7.05 -8.09
C GLY A 257 19.14 -7.44 -6.68
N ASP A 258 20.03 -6.68 -6.05
CA ASP A 258 20.46 -6.92 -4.67
C ASP A 258 19.36 -6.51 -3.68
N ALA A 259 19.32 -7.23 -2.55
CA ALA A 259 18.59 -6.81 -1.36
C ALA A 259 19.59 -6.51 -0.23
N ALA A 260 19.31 -5.51 0.58
CA ALA A 260 20.20 -5.10 1.67
C ALA A 260 19.44 -4.49 2.85
N ILE A 261 20.01 -4.61 4.04
CA ILE A 261 19.61 -3.89 5.23
C ILE A 261 20.39 -2.58 5.28
N VAL A 262 19.68 -1.46 5.25
CA VAL A 262 20.27 -0.12 5.14
C VAL A 262 19.76 0.74 6.29
N LYS A 263 20.70 1.39 7.00
CA LYS A 263 20.38 2.45 7.95
C LYS A 263 20.29 3.77 7.22
N MET A 264 19.16 4.44 7.36
CA MET A 264 18.84 5.69 6.67
C MET A 264 18.62 6.82 7.66
N ILE A 265 19.06 8.01 7.28
CA ILE A 265 18.90 9.24 8.05
C ILE A 265 18.12 10.25 7.21
N PRO A 266 16.89 10.63 7.60
CA PRO A 266 16.15 11.72 6.97
C PRO A 266 16.93 13.03 7.03
N SER A 267 16.85 13.83 5.98
CA SER A 267 17.49 15.15 5.93
C SER A 267 16.79 16.22 6.80
N LYS A 268 15.53 15.97 7.21
CA LYS A 268 14.68 16.87 8.00
C LYS A 268 13.72 16.08 8.87
#